data_AF-A0AAJ0M9K6-F1
#
_entry.id   AF-A0AAJ0M9K6-F1
#
_cell.length_a   1.000
_cell.length_b   1.000
_cell.length_c   1.000
_cell.angle_alpha   90.00
_cell.angle_beta   90.00
_cell.angle_gamma   90.00
#
_symmetry.space_group_name_H-M   'P 1'
#
loop_
_entity.id
_entity.type
_entity.pdbx_description
1 polymer ?
#
loop_
_entity_poly.entity_id
_entity_poly.type
_entity_poly.pdbx_seq_one_letter_code
_entity_poly.pdbx_strand_id
1 'polypeptide(L)'
;MIPEGLHYQSIASIVTKVKSLSMNAIRVTYATLMIDQIYSNNDGDVSIGAVLIRTLGRANGIKILDSIASNPGFTTATTRLEVFDAVAHECARRQIYIHLDNHISRAGWCCIPFDGNA
;
A
#
# COMPACT_ATOMS: atom_id res chain seq x y z
N MET A 1 -0.41 4.19 4.74
CA MET A 1 -1.04 2.91 4.38
C MET A 1 -0.18 2.25 3.30
N ILE A 2 -0.23 0.93 3.19
CA ILE A 2 0.41 0.15 2.11
C ILE A 2 -0.68 -0.82 1.63
N PRO A 3 -0.81 -1.12 0.33
CA PRO A 3 -1.69 -2.17 -0.15
C PRO A 3 -1.38 -3.49 0.56
N GLU A 4 -2.42 -4.12 1.12
CA GLU A 4 -2.30 -5.36 1.88
C GLU A 4 -2.07 -6.58 0.95
N GLY A 5 -1.72 -7.74 1.50
CA GLY A 5 -1.42 -8.94 0.71
C GLY A 5 -0.02 -9.01 0.09
N LEU A 6 0.74 -7.92 0.05
CA LEU A 6 2.12 -7.91 -0.48
C LEU A 6 3.12 -8.75 0.32
N HIS A 7 2.79 -9.10 1.56
CA HIS A 7 3.57 -10.04 2.37
C HIS A 7 3.25 -11.52 2.05
N TYR A 8 2.22 -11.77 1.23
CA TYR A 8 1.85 -13.12 0.78
C TYR A 8 2.21 -13.35 -0.68
N GLN A 9 2.01 -12.36 -1.56
CA GLN A 9 2.15 -12.52 -3.00
C GLN A 9 2.64 -11.23 -3.68
N SER A 10 3.32 -11.41 -4.81
CA SER A 10 3.74 -10.29 -5.65
C SER A 10 2.58 -9.55 -6.29
N ILE A 11 2.82 -8.27 -6.60
CA ILE A 11 1.88 -7.43 -7.37
C ILE A 11 1.52 -8.15 -8.68
N ALA A 12 2.51 -8.70 -9.39
CA ALA A 12 2.29 -9.42 -10.63
C ALA A 12 1.33 -10.60 -10.46
N SER A 13 1.48 -11.40 -9.40
CA SER A 13 0.61 -12.52 -9.09
C SER A 13 -0.81 -12.05 -8.76
N ILE A 14 -0.94 -11.03 -7.91
CA ILE A 14 -2.24 -10.48 -7.50
C ILE A 14 -2.99 -9.91 -8.70
N VAL A 15 -2.35 -9.03 -9.49
CA VAL A 15 -2.96 -8.38 -10.66
C VAL A 15 -3.31 -9.42 -11.74
N THR A 16 -2.50 -10.47 -11.92
CA THR A 16 -2.83 -11.59 -12.82
C THR A 16 -4.09 -12.33 -12.35
N LYS A 17 -4.23 -12.55 -11.04
CA LYS A 17 -5.43 -13.17 -10.48
C LYS A 17 -6.67 -12.30 -10.68
N VAL A 18 -6.58 -10.98 -10.48
CA VAL A 18 -7.67 -10.04 -10.80
C VAL A 18 -8.07 -10.17 -12.28
N LYS A 19 -7.09 -10.18 -13.20
CA LYS A 19 -7.36 -10.33 -14.64
C LYS A 19 -8.03 -11.66 -14.98
N SER A 20 -7.66 -12.75 -14.32
CA SER A 20 -8.28 -14.08 -14.54
C SER A 20 -9.77 -14.12 -14.19
N LEU A 21 -10.25 -13.19 -13.35
CA LEU A 21 -11.67 -13.00 -13.03
C LEU A 21 -12.40 -12.15 -14.08
N SER A 22 -11.76 -11.84 -15.21
CA SER A 22 -12.27 -10.93 -16.25
C SER A 22 -12.52 -9.50 -15.75
N MET A 23 -11.93 -9.11 -14.62
CA MET A 23 -11.97 -7.73 -14.13
C MET A 23 -10.97 -6.85 -14.88
N ASN A 24 -11.35 -5.60 -15.13
CA ASN A 24 -10.51 -4.60 -15.80
C ASN A 24 -10.38 -3.29 -15.02
N ALA A 25 -10.88 -3.23 -13.78
CA ALA A 25 -10.73 -2.07 -12.92
C ALA A 25 -10.60 -2.51 -11.45
N ILE A 26 -9.84 -1.75 -10.67
CA ILE A 26 -9.74 -1.90 -9.21
C ILE A 26 -9.88 -0.54 -8.53
N ARG A 27 -10.47 -0.55 -7.33
CA ARG A 27 -10.46 0.60 -6.42
C ARG A 27 -9.29 0.45 -5.47
N VAL A 28 -8.35 1.39 -5.50
CA VAL A 28 -7.16 1.38 -4.64
C VAL A 28 -7.31 2.51 -3.62
N THR A 29 -7.44 2.13 -2.36
CA THR A 29 -7.67 3.08 -1.27
C THR A 29 -6.37 3.58 -0.68
N TYR A 30 -6.36 4.84 -0.25
CA TYR A 30 -5.30 5.41 0.57
C TYR A 30 -5.90 6.19 1.75
N ALA A 31 -5.04 6.56 2.71
CA ALA A 31 -5.43 7.37 3.85
C ALA A 31 -4.85 8.78 3.72
N THR A 32 -5.61 9.81 4.08
CA THR A 32 -5.16 11.22 4.03
C THR A 32 -3.86 11.43 4.81
N LEU A 33 -3.69 10.74 5.95
CA LEU A 33 -2.46 10.71 6.76
C LEU A 33 -1.20 10.40 5.94
N MET A 34 -1.30 9.66 4.83
CA MET A 34 -0.13 9.43 3.97
C MET A 34 0.40 10.74 3.40
N ILE A 35 -0.50 11.59 2.92
CA ILE A 35 -0.20 12.89 2.31
C ILE A 35 0.26 13.87 3.38
N ASP A 36 -0.43 13.93 4.53
CA ASP A 36 -0.01 14.78 5.66
C ASP A 36 1.41 14.46 6.11
N GLN A 37 1.76 13.16 6.14
CA GLN A 37 3.08 12.71 6.53
C GLN A 37 4.18 13.09 5.55
N ILE A 38 3.86 13.23 4.25
CA ILE A 38 4.80 13.74 3.24
C ILE A 38 5.14 15.20 3.55
N TYR A 39 4.12 16.05 3.71
CA TYR A 39 4.33 17.47 4.01
C TYR A 39 5.01 17.69 5.37
N SER A 40 4.68 16.89 6.38
CA SER A 40 5.34 16.96 7.69
C SER A 40 6.81 16.49 7.68
N ASN A 41 7.24 15.83 6.60
CA ASN A 41 8.55 15.21 6.46
C ASN A 41 9.36 15.87 5.31
N ASN A 42 9.28 17.19 5.20
CA ASN A 42 10.00 17.98 4.19
C ASN A 42 9.78 17.46 2.76
N ASP A 43 8.51 17.20 2.41
CA ASP A 43 8.06 16.64 1.12
C ASP A 43 8.61 15.23 0.78
N GLY A 44 9.21 14.54 1.76
CA GLY A 44 9.64 13.15 1.63
C GLY A 44 8.58 12.16 2.12
N ASP A 45 8.26 11.13 1.34
CA ASP A 45 7.38 10.06 1.81
C ASP A 45 8.08 9.15 2.85
N VAL A 46 7.26 8.50 3.68
CA VAL A 46 7.71 7.57 4.72
C VAL A 46 7.97 6.19 4.10
N SER A 47 9.08 5.56 4.48
CA SER A 47 9.39 4.20 4.01
C SER A 47 8.43 3.14 4.57
N ILE A 48 8.29 2.04 3.83
CA ILE A 48 7.52 0.87 4.27
C ILE A 48 8.10 0.28 5.56
N GLY A 49 9.43 0.30 5.72
CA GLY A 49 10.08 -0.17 6.94
C GLY A 49 9.72 0.69 8.15
N ALA A 50 9.79 2.01 8.00
CA ALA A 50 9.44 2.95 9.07
C ALA A 50 7.96 2.82 9.49
N VAL A 51 7.03 2.73 8.53
CA VAL A 51 5.61 2.63 8.86
C VAL A 51 5.26 1.28 9.49
N LEU A 52 5.84 0.17 9.03
CA LEU A 52 5.56 -1.17 9.59
C LEU A 52 6.12 -1.30 11.01
N ILE A 53 7.35 -0.85 11.26
CA ILE A 53 7.95 -0.86 12.60
C ILE A 53 7.14 0.02 13.56
N ARG A 54 6.74 1.21 13.13
CA ARG A 54 5.94 2.13 13.95
C ARG A 54 4.56 1.55 14.29
N THR A 55 3.94 0.83 13.36
CA THR A 55 2.54 0.37 13.51
C THR A 55 2.45 -0.99 14.21
N LEU A 56 3.35 -1.92 13.92
CA LEU A 56 3.32 -3.31 14.40
C LEU A 56 4.32 -3.58 15.53
N GLY A 57 5.15 -2.59 15.87
CA GLY A 57 6.32 -2.77 16.73
C GLY A 57 7.51 -3.39 15.97
N ARG A 58 8.71 -3.28 16.55
CA ARG A 58 9.95 -3.69 15.87
C ARG A 58 9.95 -5.16 15.43
N ALA A 59 9.58 -6.08 16.32
CA ALA A 59 9.63 -7.52 16.05
C ALA A 59 8.68 -7.93 14.89
N ASN A 60 7.40 -7.56 14.98
CA ASN A 60 6.42 -7.90 13.95
C ASN A 60 6.63 -7.07 12.68
N GLY A 61 7.02 -5.80 12.81
CA GLY A 61 7.29 -4.90 11.69
C GLY A 61 8.42 -5.43 10.80
N ILE A 62 9.53 -5.89 11.38
CA ILE A 62 10.64 -6.50 10.62
C ILE A 62 10.18 -7.78 9.93
N LYS A 63 9.45 -8.66 10.63
CA LYS A 63 8.96 -9.91 10.04
C LYS A 63 8.10 -9.67 8.78
N ILE A 64 7.16 -8.73 8.84
CA ILE A 64 6.31 -8.39 7.69
C ILE A 64 7.10 -7.66 6.61
N LEU A 65 8.03 -6.78 7.01
CA LEU A 65 8.90 -6.07 6.09
C LEU A 65 9.75 -7.03 5.25
N ASP A 66 10.34 -8.05 5.86
CA ASP A 66 11.15 -9.06 5.16
C ASP A 66 10.30 -9.82 4.13
N SER A 67 9.06 -10.15 4.48
CA SER A 67 8.12 -10.76 3.53
C SER A 67 7.79 -9.82 2.36
N ILE A 68 7.58 -8.52 2.60
CA ILE A 68 7.32 -7.56 1.53
C ILE A 68 8.57 -7.29 0.68
N ALA A 69 9.75 -7.20 1.28
CA ALA A 69 11.01 -6.98 0.59
C ALA A 69 11.45 -8.17 -0.27
N SER A 70 10.82 -9.34 -0.09
CA SER A 70 10.99 -10.49 -1.00
C SER A 70 10.38 -10.27 -2.39
N ASN A 71 9.52 -9.25 -2.55
CA ASN A 71 8.98 -8.89 -3.85
C ASN A 71 10.04 -8.16 -4.70
N PRO A 72 10.20 -8.50 -5.99
CA PRO A 72 11.16 -7.83 -6.86
C PRO A 72 11.00 -6.31 -6.85
N GLY A 73 12.11 -5.60 -6.62
CA GLY A 73 12.15 -4.13 -6.64
C GLY A 73 11.81 -3.43 -5.32
N PHE A 74 11.36 -4.16 -4.28
CA PHE A 74 11.13 -3.58 -2.96
C PHE A 74 12.33 -3.74 -2.03
N THR A 75 12.59 -2.69 -1.28
CA THR A 75 13.62 -2.63 -0.25
C THR A 75 13.02 -2.06 1.03
N THR A 76 13.76 -2.12 2.14
CA THR A 76 13.33 -1.52 3.41
C THR A 76 13.16 0.01 3.34
N ALA A 77 13.85 0.65 2.39
CA ALA A 77 13.81 2.07 2.13
C ALA A 77 12.69 2.48 1.16
N THR A 78 12.09 1.54 0.42
CA THR A 78 10.99 1.82 -0.50
C THR A 78 9.88 2.59 0.22
N THR A 79 9.44 3.68 -0.37
CA THR A 79 8.39 4.56 0.14
C THR A 79 7.01 4.00 -0.15
N ARG A 80 5.99 4.49 0.57
CA ARG A 80 4.62 4.03 0.36
C ARG A 80 4.15 4.41 -1.05
N LEU A 81 4.45 5.62 -1.52
CA LEU A 81 4.09 6.06 -2.87
C LEU A 81 4.78 5.23 -3.96
N GLU A 82 6.04 4.82 -3.79
CA GLU A 82 6.69 3.89 -4.73
C GLU A 82 5.99 2.53 -4.78
N VAL A 83 5.43 2.04 -3.66
CA VAL A 83 4.59 0.82 -3.69
C VAL A 83 3.32 1.05 -4.49
N PHE A 84 2.63 2.18 -4.32
CA PHE A 84 1.44 2.52 -5.10
C PHE A 84 1.76 2.67 -6.59
N ASP A 85 2.90 3.27 -6.93
CA ASP A 85 3.38 3.41 -8.31
C ASP A 85 3.67 2.04 -8.94
N ALA A 86 4.32 1.13 -8.21
CA ALA A 86 4.56 -0.23 -8.67
C ALA A 86 3.25 -1.00 -8.94
N VAL A 87 2.22 -0.80 -8.09
CA VAL A 87 0.88 -1.34 -8.32
C VAL A 87 0.26 -0.74 -9.58
N ALA A 88 0.32 0.58 -9.72
CA ALA A 88 -0.22 1.28 -10.89
C ALA A 88 0.43 0.85 -12.20
N HIS A 89 1.76 0.70 -12.19
CA HIS A 89 2.54 0.22 -13.32
C HIS A 89 2.12 -1.19 -13.76
N GLU A 90 2.01 -2.12 -12.82
CA GLU A 90 1.66 -3.51 -13.14
C GLU A 90 0.20 -3.67 -13.59
N CYS A 91 -0.72 -2.86 -13.03
CA CYS A 91 -2.10 -2.73 -13.51
C CYS A 91 -2.16 -2.17 -14.93
N ALA A 92 -1.44 -1.10 -15.22
CA ALA A 92 -1.38 -0.50 -16.55
C ALA A 92 -0.87 -1.50 -17.59
N ARG A 93 0.18 -2.26 -17.28
CA ARG A 93 0.73 -3.32 -18.14
C ARG A 93 -0.29 -4.41 -18.49
N ARG A 94 -1.30 -4.62 -17.65
CA ARG A 94 -2.40 -5.60 -17.86
C ARG A 94 -3.73 -4.98 -18.29
N GLN A 95 -3.73 -3.68 -18.61
CA GLN A 95 -4.94 -2.94 -18.97
C GLN A 95 -6.01 -3.06 -17.88
N ILE A 96 -5.62 -2.84 -16.63
CA ILE A 96 -6.51 -2.71 -15.48
C ILE A 96 -6.51 -1.25 -15.04
N TYR A 97 -7.67 -0.61 -15.07
CA TYR A 97 -7.86 0.75 -14.61
C TYR A 97 -7.80 0.83 -13.09
N ILE A 98 -7.31 1.97 -12.60
CA ILE A 98 -7.29 2.27 -11.15
C ILE A 98 -8.23 3.44 -10.89
N HIS A 99 -9.15 3.22 -9.97
CA HIS A 99 -9.87 4.29 -9.28
C HIS A 99 -9.17 4.53 -7.94
N LEU A 100 -8.39 5.62 -7.86
CA LEU A 100 -7.69 6.01 -6.64
C LEU A 100 -8.68 6.69 -5.70
N ASP A 101 -8.79 6.20 -4.48
CA ASP A 101 -9.82 6.61 -3.54
C ASP A 101 -9.24 7.04 -2.18
N ASN A 102 -9.51 8.28 -1.77
CA ASN A 102 -9.20 8.75 -0.42
C ASN A 102 -10.27 8.19 0.53
N HIS A 103 -9.95 7.08 1.18
CA HIS A 103 -10.98 6.30 1.85
C HIS A 103 -11.18 6.67 3.32
N ILE A 104 -10.09 7.05 4.01
CA ILE A 104 -10.08 7.31 5.45
C ILE A 104 -9.06 8.38 5.80
N SER A 105 -9.24 9.02 6.95
CA SER A 105 -8.29 10.03 7.43
C SER A 105 -6.97 9.39 7.90
N ARG A 106 -7.02 8.33 8.73
CA ARG A 106 -5.87 7.63 9.32
C ARG A 106 -5.89 6.16 8.97
N ALA A 107 -4.73 5.60 8.63
CA ALA A 107 -4.60 4.18 8.31
C ALA A 107 -4.91 3.29 9.52
N GLY A 108 -5.78 2.30 9.33
CA GLY A 108 -6.20 1.37 10.38
C GLY A 108 -7.30 0.43 9.89
N TRP A 109 -7.81 -0.42 10.79
CA TRP A 109 -9.00 -1.22 10.49
C TRP A 109 -10.23 -0.32 10.42
N CYS A 110 -10.78 -0.17 9.22
CA CYS A 110 -12.04 0.51 8.92
C CYS A 110 -13.19 -0.52 8.99
N CYS A 111 -14.47 -0.17 9.06
CA CYS A 111 -15.12 1.13 8.98
C CYS A 111 -16.21 1.16 10.04
N ILE A 112 -15.83 1.55 11.26
CA ILE A 112 -16.78 1.59 12.36
C ILE A 112 -17.56 2.90 12.19
N PRO A 113 -18.90 2.87 12.09
CA PRO A 113 -19.67 4.10 12.06
C PRO A 113 -19.30 4.99 13.26
N PHE A 114 -19.13 6.28 13.01
CA PHE A 114 -18.83 7.30 14.03
C PHE A 114 -17.45 7.20 14.70
N ASP A 115 -16.48 6.51 14.11
CA ASP A 115 -15.08 6.50 14.59
C ASP A 115 -14.31 7.79 14.27
N GLY A 116 -14.92 8.72 13.52
CA GLY A 116 -14.31 9.98 13.10
C GLY A 116 -13.18 9.80 12.09
N ASN A 117 -13.09 8.64 11.43
CA ASN A 117 -12.03 8.28 10.50
C ASN A 117 -12.50 8.13 9.03
N ALA A 118 -13.78 8.44 8.77
CA ALA A 118 -14.33 8.55 7.42
C ALA A 118 -13.74 9.75 6.64
#